data_AF-A0AAW1ULR6-F1
#
_entry.id   AF-A0AAW1ULR6-F1
#
_cell.length_a   1.000
_cell.length_b   1.000
_cell.length_c   1.000
_cell.angle_alpha   90.00
_cell.angle_beta   90.00
_cell.angle_gamma   90.00
#
_symmetry.space_group_name_H-M   'P 1'
#
loop_
_entity.id
_entity.type
_entity.pdbx_description
1 polymer ?
#
loop_
_entity_poly.entity_id
_entity_poly.type
_entity_poly.pdbx_seq_one_letter_code
_entity_poly.pdbx_strand_id
1 'polypeptide(L)'
;MQQENNTNGHKKIVKVWCDGCYDMVHFGHANSLRQAKALGDYLVVGVHTDAEISKHKGPPVFNEEERYKMVRAIKWVDEVVEAAPYVTTLETMDEYGCDFCVHGDDITMTADGIDTYHQVKAAKRYKEVQRTAGVSTTDLVGRMLLLTRNHFRQGQYEYSVDSNHSSSMGQDSSARSPWTGCSQFLPTTQKIIQFSDGKPPLPTDRVVYVAGAFDLFHVGHLDFLEKARKLGDYLIVGLHTDPAVNRYKGSNYPIMNLHERVLSVLACRYVSEVVIGAPYSVTADLMDHFKVQVVAHGSTPVAPDEAGRDPYLYPKEIGKFKTIESGNDMTTEKIVERIIRNRLEFEARNLKKEKKEMELIKAMEAKKMVLVMEILLKFPLKYAAR
;
A
#
# COMPACT_ATOMS: atom_id res chain seq x y z
N MET A 1 48.97 -2.71 -37.62
CA MET A 1 49.27 -2.93 -36.19
C MET A 1 48.16 -2.25 -35.39
N GLN A 2 47.42 -3.07 -34.64
CA GLN A 2 46.56 -2.75 -33.48
C GLN A 2 45.40 -1.76 -33.63
N GLN A 3 44.21 -2.33 -33.79
CA GLN A 3 42.95 -1.78 -33.26
C GLN A 3 43.04 -1.76 -31.73
N GLU A 4 42.92 -0.58 -31.13
CA GLU A 4 42.70 -0.45 -29.69
C GLU A 4 41.24 -0.84 -29.38
N ASN A 5 41.07 -2.09 -28.96
CA ASN A 5 39.86 -2.55 -28.29
C ASN A 5 39.79 -1.87 -26.91
N ASN A 6 38.98 -0.83 -26.80
CA ASN A 6 38.66 -0.19 -25.53
C ASN A 6 37.67 -1.08 -24.75
N THR A 7 38.17 -2.15 -24.14
CA THR A 7 37.43 -3.02 -23.22
C THR A 7 37.47 -2.45 -21.83
N ASN A 8 36.52 -1.57 -21.50
CA ASN A 8 36.02 -1.34 -20.13
C ASN A 8 34.73 -0.51 -20.18
N GLY A 9 33.69 -1.05 -20.82
CA GLY A 9 32.36 -0.43 -20.89
C GLY A 9 31.54 -0.76 -19.64
N HIS A 10 31.71 -0.01 -18.55
CA HIS A 10 30.72 -0.04 -17.46
C HIS A 10 29.40 0.53 -18.00
N LYS A 11 28.35 -0.32 -18.05
CA LYS A 11 26.98 0.11 -18.41
C LYS A 11 26.60 1.29 -17.51
N LYS A 12 26.23 2.43 -18.12
CA LYS A 12 25.73 3.59 -17.36
C LYS A 12 24.49 3.16 -16.57
N ILE A 13 24.55 3.32 -15.24
CA ILE A 13 23.42 3.06 -14.33
C ILE A 13 22.36 4.11 -14.59
N VAL A 14 21.13 3.69 -14.88
CA VAL A 14 19.98 4.58 -15.04
C VAL A 14 19.35 4.82 -13.66
N LYS A 15 19.42 6.06 -13.15
CA LYS A 15 18.83 6.44 -11.87
C LYS A 15 17.44 7.04 -12.08
N VAL A 16 16.46 6.56 -11.32
CA VAL A 16 15.06 6.95 -11.39
C VAL A 16 14.68 7.71 -10.14
N TRP A 17 13.98 8.83 -10.31
CA TRP A 17 13.42 9.62 -9.22
C TRP A 17 11.92 9.37 -9.07
N CYS A 18 11.46 9.10 -7.85
CA CYS A 18 10.06 9.26 -7.47
C CYS A 18 9.99 10.20 -6.28
N ASP A 19 8.87 10.89 -6.12
CA ASP A 19 8.59 11.60 -4.88
C ASP A 19 7.13 11.50 -4.51
N GLY A 20 6.85 11.79 -3.25
CA GLY A 20 5.49 11.79 -2.75
C GLY A 20 5.42 11.92 -1.25
N CYS A 21 4.18 11.96 -0.76
CA CYS A 21 3.92 12.00 0.66
C CYS A 21 4.17 10.64 1.31
N TYR A 22 3.79 9.55 0.63
CA TYR A 22 3.81 8.17 1.14
C TYR A 22 3.16 8.03 2.53
N ASP A 23 2.06 8.76 2.74
CA ASP A 23 1.24 8.67 3.93
C ASP A 23 0.29 7.46 3.82
N MET A 24 0.26 6.62 4.85
CA MET A 24 -0.42 5.30 4.84
C MET A 24 0.04 4.44 3.65
N VAL A 25 1.34 4.09 3.61
CA VAL A 25 1.90 3.22 2.58
C VAL A 25 1.06 1.94 2.44
N HIS A 26 0.75 1.59 1.19
CA HIS A 26 -0.07 0.43 0.84
C HIS A 26 0.47 -0.17 -0.47
N PHE A 27 -0.02 -1.35 -0.86
CA PHE A 27 0.48 -2.06 -2.03
C PHE A 27 0.41 -1.25 -3.35
N GLY A 28 -0.52 -0.30 -3.47
CA GLY A 28 -0.54 0.65 -4.60
C GLY A 28 0.71 1.53 -4.72
N HIS A 29 1.20 2.09 -3.61
CA HIS A 29 2.48 2.82 -3.58
C HIS A 29 3.64 1.90 -3.93
N ALA A 30 3.66 0.70 -3.35
CA ALA A 30 4.70 -0.28 -3.59
C ALA A 30 4.75 -0.75 -5.06
N ASN A 31 3.60 -0.96 -5.70
CA ASN A 31 3.54 -1.30 -7.13
C ASN A 31 3.95 -0.14 -8.04
N SER A 32 3.66 1.12 -7.66
CA SER A 32 4.17 2.29 -8.39
C SER A 32 5.70 2.32 -8.36
N LEU A 33 6.28 2.14 -7.18
CA LEU A 33 7.75 2.08 -7.00
C LEU A 33 8.38 0.88 -7.71
N ARG A 34 7.71 -0.30 -7.72
CA ARG A 34 8.13 -1.46 -8.51
C ARG A 34 8.19 -1.12 -10.01
N GLN A 35 7.16 -0.48 -10.55
CA GLN A 35 7.11 -0.07 -11.94
C GLN A 35 8.21 0.96 -12.25
N ALA A 36 8.41 1.95 -11.36
CA ALA A 36 9.47 2.95 -11.49
C ALA A 36 10.87 2.31 -11.51
N LYS A 37 11.15 1.41 -10.56
CA LYS A 37 12.41 0.65 -10.50
C LYS A 37 12.63 -0.15 -11.78
N ALA A 38 11.59 -0.73 -12.38
CA ALA A 38 11.72 -1.49 -13.62
C ALA A 38 12.09 -0.64 -14.86
N LEU A 39 11.98 0.69 -14.78
CA LEU A 39 12.36 1.62 -15.86
C LEU A 39 13.84 2.02 -15.82
N GLY A 40 14.58 1.66 -14.76
CA GLY A 40 15.99 1.96 -14.58
C GLY A 40 16.72 0.89 -13.76
N ASP A 41 17.90 1.23 -13.26
CA ASP A 41 18.75 0.32 -12.49
C ASP A 41 18.79 0.71 -10.99
N TYR A 42 18.50 1.96 -10.63
CA TYR A 42 18.51 2.48 -9.25
C TYR A 42 17.34 3.45 -9.03
N LEU A 43 16.65 3.34 -7.90
CA LEU A 43 15.46 4.12 -7.54
C LEU A 43 15.72 4.95 -6.28
N VAL A 44 15.69 6.27 -6.47
CA VAL A 44 15.73 7.29 -5.43
C VAL A 44 14.31 7.77 -5.17
N VAL A 45 13.89 7.81 -3.90
CA VAL A 45 12.55 8.26 -3.51
C VAL A 45 12.62 9.45 -2.58
N GLY A 46 12.18 10.61 -3.04
CA GLY A 46 11.97 11.80 -2.24
C GLY A 46 10.69 11.71 -1.40
N VAL A 47 10.78 12.06 -0.12
CA VAL A 47 9.63 12.08 0.78
C VAL A 47 9.49 13.46 1.41
N HIS A 48 8.33 14.10 1.25
CA HIS A 48 8.11 15.46 1.74
C HIS A 48 7.97 15.52 3.27
N THR A 49 8.23 16.69 3.85
CA THR A 49 8.02 16.95 5.29
C THR A 49 6.53 17.09 5.66
N ASP A 50 6.21 16.93 6.93
CA ASP A 50 4.84 17.12 7.44
C ASP A 50 4.34 18.56 7.20
N ALA A 51 5.23 19.54 7.38
CA ALA A 51 4.96 20.96 7.13
C ALA A 51 4.62 21.21 5.65
N GLU A 52 5.35 20.59 4.72
CA GLU A 52 5.15 20.79 3.29
C GLU A 52 3.85 20.13 2.78
N ILE A 53 3.52 18.95 3.32
CA ILE A 53 2.27 18.26 3.01
C ILE A 53 1.06 19.07 3.49
N SER A 54 1.12 19.61 4.70
CA SER A 54 0.03 20.32 5.34
C SER A 54 -0.38 21.58 4.56
N LYS A 55 0.58 22.26 3.93
CA LYS A 55 0.31 23.43 3.05
C LYS A 55 -0.57 23.09 1.84
N HIS A 56 -0.49 21.86 1.32
CA HIS A 56 -1.11 21.49 0.04
C HIS A 56 -2.41 20.69 0.18
N LYS A 57 -2.47 19.75 1.12
CA LYS A 57 -3.60 18.78 1.19
C LYS A 57 -4.10 18.45 2.60
N GLY A 58 -3.62 19.14 3.63
CA GLY A 58 -3.93 18.82 5.04
C GLY A 58 -2.92 17.85 5.66
N PRO A 59 -2.97 17.66 6.99
CA PRO A 59 -1.92 16.95 7.70
C PRO A 59 -1.87 15.45 7.34
N PRO A 60 -0.67 14.84 7.32
CA PRO A 60 -0.54 13.39 7.14
C PRO A 60 -0.96 12.63 8.40
N VAL A 61 -1.32 11.34 8.25
CA VAL A 61 -1.64 10.43 9.36
C VAL A 61 -0.37 9.96 10.09
N PHE A 62 0.69 9.70 9.33
CA PHE A 62 2.02 9.37 9.84
C PHE A 62 2.95 10.57 9.75
N ASN A 63 3.80 10.71 10.77
CA ASN A 63 4.84 11.74 10.75
C ASN A 63 5.92 11.41 9.71
N GLU A 64 6.78 12.38 9.40
CA GLU A 64 7.79 12.24 8.36
C GLU A 64 8.80 11.11 8.63
N GLU A 65 9.24 10.92 9.87
CA GLU A 65 10.14 9.81 10.25
C GLU A 65 9.51 8.43 10.01
N GLU A 66 8.23 8.27 10.38
CA GLU A 66 7.45 7.06 10.12
C GLU A 66 7.35 6.80 8.61
N ARG A 67 7.13 7.86 7.80
CA ARG A 67 7.04 7.76 6.34
C ARG A 67 8.38 7.43 5.70
N TYR A 68 9.48 8.08 6.12
CA TYR A 68 10.83 7.78 5.67
C TYR A 68 11.17 6.32 5.89
N LYS A 69 10.92 5.83 7.10
CA LYS A 69 11.18 4.44 7.48
C LYS A 69 10.37 3.44 6.65
N MET A 70 9.08 3.71 6.44
CA MET A 70 8.22 2.85 5.60
C MET A 70 8.68 2.80 4.15
N VAL A 71 9.06 3.93 3.56
CA VAL A 71 9.55 3.94 2.17
C VAL A 71 10.89 3.22 2.05
N ARG A 72 11.81 3.42 3.02
CA ARG A 72 13.07 2.67 3.10
C ARG A 72 12.87 1.17 3.25
N ALA A 73 11.70 0.69 3.70
CA ALA A 73 11.44 -0.74 3.82
C ALA A 73 11.02 -1.42 2.51
N ILE A 74 10.55 -0.64 1.53
CA ILE A 74 10.08 -1.19 0.26
C ILE A 74 11.28 -1.73 -0.51
N LYS A 75 11.20 -2.98 -0.98
CA LYS A 75 12.36 -3.69 -1.54
C LYS A 75 12.88 -3.16 -2.88
N TRP A 76 12.08 -2.38 -3.58
CA TRP A 76 12.47 -1.75 -4.85
C TRP A 76 13.16 -0.40 -4.66
N VAL A 77 13.11 0.19 -3.46
CA VAL A 77 13.70 1.49 -3.15
C VAL A 77 15.15 1.30 -2.74
N ASP A 78 16.09 1.97 -3.41
CA ASP A 78 17.50 1.89 -3.04
C ASP A 78 17.87 3.02 -2.07
N GLU A 79 17.30 4.21 -2.27
CA GLU A 79 17.64 5.41 -1.51
C GLU A 79 16.38 6.23 -1.21
N VAL A 80 16.32 6.78 0.01
CA VAL A 80 15.27 7.73 0.40
C VAL A 80 15.92 9.08 0.71
N VAL A 81 15.39 10.10 0.03
CA VAL A 81 15.74 11.51 0.23
C VAL A 81 14.67 12.14 1.11
N GLU A 82 15.09 12.61 2.26
CA GLU A 82 14.23 13.25 3.25
C GLU A 82 14.04 14.73 2.89
N ALA A 83 12.95 15.31 3.37
CA ALA A 83 12.57 16.70 3.10
C ALA A 83 12.55 17.11 1.61
N ALA A 84 12.18 16.19 0.71
CA ALA A 84 12.09 16.48 -0.72
C ALA A 84 11.01 17.54 -1.01
N PRO A 85 11.24 18.45 -1.98
CA PRO A 85 10.27 19.47 -2.36
C PRO A 85 8.95 18.84 -2.85
N TYR A 86 7.83 19.57 -2.70
CA TYR A 86 6.50 19.05 -3.08
C TYR A 86 6.33 18.84 -4.59
N VAL A 87 7.05 19.62 -5.40
CA VAL A 87 7.02 19.53 -6.86
C VAL A 87 8.41 19.12 -7.33
N THR A 88 8.47 18.05 -8.14
CA THR A 88 9.70 17.62 -8.79
C THR A 88 10.24 18.72 -9.70
N THR A 89 11.51 19.10 -9.52
CA THR A 89 12.21 20.03 -10.40
C THR A 89 13.43 19.38 -11.06
N LEU A 90 13.93 20.00 -12.14
CA LEU A 90 15.14 19.52 -12.81
C LEU A 90 16.36 19.63 -11.90
N GLU A 91 16.44 20.69 -11.10
CA GLU A 91 17.53 20.90 -10.15
C GLU A 91 17.59 19.79 -9.11
N THR A 92 16.43 19.39 -8.56
CA THR A 92 16.35 18.27 -7.61
C THR A 92 16.84 16.99 -8.25
N MET A 93 16.40 16.69 -9.48
CA MET A 93 16.83 15.48 -10.17
C MET A 93 18.33 15.50 -10.51
N ASP A 94 18.88 16.66 -10.88
CA ASP A 94 20.30 16.82 -11.19
C ASP A 94 21.17 16.68 -9.94
N GLU A 95 20.72 17.20 -8.79
CA GLU A 95 21.39 17.04 -7.48
C GLU A 95 21.59 15.56 -7.12
N TYR A 96 20.57 14.73 -7.30
CA TYR A 96 20.64 13.29 -7.00
C TYR A 96 21.10 12.43 -8.20
N GLY A 97 21.47 13.07 -9.32
CA GLY A 97 21.93 12.40 -10.54
C GLY A 97 20.89 11.48 -11.19
N CYS A 98 19.59 11.79 -11.05
CA CYS A 98 18.50 10.99 -11.59
C CYS A 98 18.23 11.33 -13.06
N ASP A 99 18.17 10.35 -13.95
CA ASP A 99 17.97 10.58 -15.38
C ASP A 99 16.55 11.09 -15.70
N PHE A 100 15.53 10.59 -14.99
CA PHE A 100 14.13 11.00 -15.15
C PHE A 100 13.32 10.75 -13.88
N CYS A 101 12.20 11.45 -13.72
CA CYS A 101 11.21 11.15 -12.70
C CYS A 101 10.08 10.25 -13.23
N VAL A 102 9.46 9.51 -12.31
CA VAL A 102 8.31 8.66 -12.57
C VAL A 102 7.19 9.03 -11.63
N HIS A 103 6.02 9.33 -12.19
CA HIS A 103 4.78 9.60 -11.46
C HIS A 103 3.65 8.71 -11.99
N GLY A 104 2.56 8.62 -11.22
CA GLY A 104 1.35 7.98 -11.71
C GLY A 104 0.72 8.78 -12.86
N ASP A 105 -0.21 8.16 -13.58
CA ASP A 105 -1.05 8.79 -14.62
C ASP A 105 -2.13 9.74 -14.05
N ASP A 106 -1.93 10.23 -12.83
CA ASP A 106 -2.81 11.19 -12.18
C ASP A 106 -2.70 12.57 -12.85
N ILE A 107 -3.83 13.26 -12.97
CA ILE A 107 -3.87 14.58 -13.61
C ILE A 107 -3.29 15.63 -12.67
N THR A 108 -2.07 16.09 -12.95
CA THR A 108 -1.32 17.03 -12.12
C THR A 108 -1.40 18.46 -12.65
N MET A 109 -2.56 19.09 -12.56
CA MET A 109 -2.74 20.51 -12.95
C MET A 109 -2.75 21.43 -11.72
N THR A 110 -2.08 22.58 -11.85
CA THR A 110 -2.16 23.71 -10.92
C THR A 110 -3.55 24.36 -10.97
N ALA A 111 -3.84 25.27 -10.03
CA ALA A 111 -5.10 26.03 -10.02
C ALA A 111 -5.32 26.82 -11.33
N ASP A 112 -4.24 27.24 -11.97
CA ASP A 112 -4.24 27.97 -13.24
C ASP A 112 -4.33 27.06 -14.47
N GLY A 113 -4.49 25.74 -14.26
CA GLY A 113 -4.59 24.77 -15.34
C GLY A 113 -3.26 24.45 -16.04
N ILE A 114 -2.13 24.78 -15.43
CA ILE A 114 -0.80 24.45 -15.96
C ILE A 114 -0.36 23.10 -15.39
N ASP A 115 0.28 22.27 -16.21
CA ASP A 115 0.84 21.01 -15.74
C ASP A 115 1.96 21.27 -14.72
N THR A 116 1.84 20.66 -13.55
CA THR A 116 2.79 20.79 -12.43
C THR A 116 4.20 20.37 -12.84
N TYR A 117 4.31 19.43 -13.80
CA TYR A 117 5.58 18.88 -14.28
C TYR A 117 5.96 19.39 -15.68
N HIS A 118 5.41 20.51 -16.15
CA HIS A 118 5.66 21.04 -17.50
C HIS A 118 7.15 21.18 -17.84
N GLN A 119 7.98 21.65 -16.89
CA GLN A 119 9.43 21.81 -17.10
C GLN A 119 10.13 20.46 -17.30
N VAL A 120 9.78 19.47 -16.49
CA VAL A 120 10.38 18.12 -16.56
C VAL A 120 9.91 17.38 -17.81
N LYS A 121 8.65 17.56 -18.20
CA LYS A 121 8.09 17.05 -19.47
C LYS A 121 8.76 17.68 -20.69
N ALA A 122 8.97 19.00 -20.68
CA ALA A 122 9.68 19.70 -21.76
C ALA A 122 11.12 19.20 -21.92
N ALA A 123 11.79 18.87 -20.81
CA ALA A 123 13.12 18.27 -20.81
C ALA A 123 13.14 16.78 -21.21
N LYS A 124 11.99 16.15 -21.49
CA LYS A 124 11.84 14.70 -21.79
C LYS A 124 12.35 13.78 -20.66
N ARG A 125 12.31 14.26 -19.42
CA ARG A 125 12.76 13.52 -18.23
C ARG A 125 11.61 13.14 -17.29
N TYR A 126 10.41 12.95 -17.85
CA TYR A 126 9.20 12.54 -17.16
C TYR A 126 8.66 11.24 -17.76
N LYS A 127 8.31 10.27 -16.93
CA LYS A 127 7.65 9.02 -17.34
C LYS A 127 6.44 8.74 -16.46
N GLU A 128 5.48 8.03 -17.01
CA GLU A 128 4.24 7.65 -16.33
C GLU A 128 4.19 6.15 -16.07
N VAL A 129 3.62 5.77 -14.94
CA VAL A 129 3.28 4.38 -14.59
C VAL A 129 1.80 4.27 -14.28
N GLN A 130 1.25 3.08 -14.49
CA GLN A 130 -0.19 2.86 -14.32
C GLN A 130 -0.56 2.87 -12.85
N ARG A 131 -1.64 3.60 -12.52
CA ARG A 131 -2.25 3.55 -11.20
C ARG A 131 -2.70 2.12 -10.86
N THR A 132 -2.49 1.75 -9.60
CA THR A 132 -2.88 0.43 -9.11
C THR A 132 -4.37 0.43 -8.76
N ALA A 133 -5.15 -0.40 -9.45
CA ALA A 133 -6.58 -0.57 -9.17
C ALA A 133 -6.83 -1.26 -7.82
N GLY A 134 -7.89 -0.81 -7.12
CA GLY A 134 -8.42 -1.45 -5.91
C GLY A 134 -7.88 -0.91 -4.58
N VAL A 135 -7.04 0.12 -4.56
CA VAL A 135 -6.61 0.79 -3.32
C VAL A 135 -6.27 2.26 -3.51
N SER A 136 -6.60 3.08 -2.53
CA SER A 136 -6.04 4.43 -2.37
C SER A 136 -6.07 4.84 -0.90
N THR A 137 -5.27 5.84 -0.50
CA THR A 137 -5.34 6.41 0.85
C THR A 137 -6.75 6.91 1.20
N THR A 138 -7.47 7.49 0.23
CA THR A 138 -8.86 7.97 0.41
C THR A 138 -9.81 6.80 0.69
N ASP A 139 -9.69 5.71 -0.06
CA ASP A 139 -10.44 4.47 0.17
C ASP A 139 -10.15 3.89 1.55
N LEU A 140 -8.87 3.70 1.92
CA LEU A 140 -8.51 3.16 3.23
C LEU A 140 -9.00 4.03 4.39
N VAL A 141 -8.87 5.36 4.28
CA VAL A 141 -9.44 6.30 5.27
C VAL A 141 -10.96 6.17 5.32
N GLY A 142 -11.63 6.04 4.16
CA GLY A 142 -13.06 5.78 4.09
C GLY A 142 -13.46 4.50 4.83
N ARG A 143 -12.76 3.38 4.62
CA ARG A 143 -12.99 2.11 5.33
C ARG A 143 -12.84 2.28 6.85
N MET A 144 -11.83 3.03 7.30
CA MET A 144 -11.62 3.32 8.72
C MET A 144 -12.67 4.27 9.31
N LEU A 145 -13.17 5.23 8.54
CA LEU A 145 -14.29 6.08 8.96
C LEU A 145 -15.61 5.29 9.02
N LEU A 146 -15.82 4.31 8.13
CA LEU A 146 -16.98 3.40 8.18
C LEU A 146 -17.00 2.55 9.46
N LEU A 147 -15.84 2.11 9.98
CA LEU A 147 -15.75 1.48 11.30
C LEU A 147 -16.39 2.34 12.40
N THR A 148 -16.39 3.66 12.27
CA THR A 148 -16.95 4.54 13.30
C THR A 148 -18.44 4.78 13.19
N ARG A 149 -19.08 4.47 12.05
CA ARG A 149 -20.49 4.83 11.82
C ARG A 149 -21.47 4.12 12.77
N ASN A 150 -21.06 3.02 13.41
CA ASN A 150 -21.90 2.26 14.37
C ASN A 150 -21.29 2.09 15.78
N HIS A 151 -20.17 2.73 16.13
CA HIS A 151 -19.41 2.36 17.34
C HIS A 151 -19.33 3.40 18.47
N PHE A 152 -20.13 4.47 18.43
CA PHE A 152 -20.27 5.42 19.57
C PHE A 152 -21.62 5.35 20.31
N ARG A 153 -22.45 4.33 20.06
CA ARG A 153 -23.68 4.11 20.84
C ARG A 153 -23.51 2.91 21.78
N GLN A 154 -22.79 3.11 22.88
CA GLN A 154 -23.04 2.33 24.10
C GLN A 154 -24.21 2.99 24.83
N GLY A 155 -25.41 2.46 24.66
CA GLY A 155 -26.62 2.88 25.37
C GLY A 155 -27.76 1.88 25.15
N GLN A 156 -28.49 1.57 26.21
CA GLN A 156 -29.49 0.47 26.33
C GLN A 156 -30.82 0.68 25.57
N TYR A 157 -30.81 1.27 24.37
CA TYR A 157 -32.03 1.35 23.55
C TYR A 157 -31.76 0.82 22.15
N GLU A 158 -32.10 -0.46 21.96
CA GLU A 158 -32.40 -1.06 20.66
C GLU A 158 -33.45 -0.19 19.96
N TYR A 159 -33.13 0.34 18.77
CA TYR A 159 -34.15 0.88 17.89
C TYR A 159 -34.54 -0.19 16.88
N SER A 160 -35.79 -0.62 17.03
CA SER A 160 -36.61 -1.29 16.04
C SER A 160 -36.43 -0.68 14.64
N VAL A 161 -36.14 -1.53 13.67
CA VAL A 161 -36.03 -1.16 12.26
C VAL A 161 -37.42 -0.76 11.76
N ASP A 162 -37.59 0.53 11.46
CA ASP A 162 -38.81 1.05 10.84
C ASP A 162 -38.85 0.57 9.37
N SER A 163 -39.86 -0.23 9.03
CA SER A 163 -39.92 -1.04 7.80
C SER A 163 -40.24 -0.26 6.51
N ASN A 164 -40.34 1.07 6.58
CA ASN A 164 -40.83 1.91 5.49
C ASN A 164 -39.73 2.63 4.66
N HIS A 165 -38.43 2.38 4.93
CA HIS A 165 -37.32 2.87 4.09
C HIS A 165 -36.66 1.78 3.22
N SER A 166 -37.39 0.70 2.94
CA SER A 166 -36.92 -0.47 2.19
C SER A 166 -36.80 -0.25 0.67
N SER A 167 -37.31 0.85 0.12
CA SER A 167 -37.27 1.14 -1.33
C SER A 167 -36.16 2.09 -1.77
N SER A 168 -35.45 2.78 -0.86
CA SER A 168 -34.32 3.67 -1.21
C SER A 168 -32.94 3.10 -0.85
N MET A 169 -32.85 1.94 -0.19
CA MET A 169 -31.59 1.29 0.17
C MET A 169 -30.84 0.66 -1.02
N GLY A 170 -31.45 0.62 -2.22
CA GLY A 170 -30.82 0.07 -3.43
C GLY A 170 -29.87 1.02 -4.18
N GLN A 171 -29.81 2.30 -3.80
CA GLN A 171 -29.01 3.32 -4.50
C GLN A 171 -27.81 3.85 -3.69
N ASP A 172 -27.64 3.39 -2.45
CA ASP A 172 -26.51 3.79 -1.62
C ASP A 172 -25.30 2.88 -1.95
N SER A 173 -24.26 3.45 -2.56
CA SER A 173 -23.02 2.77 -2.92
C SER A 173 -22.18 2.35 -1.71
N SER A 174 -22.64 2.69 -0.50
CA SER A 174 -21.95 2.47 0.77
C SER A 174 -22.28 1.13 1.46
N ALA A 175 -23.13 0.28 0.89
CA ALA A 175 -23.65 -0.92 1.57
C ALA A 175 -23.56 -2.22 0.74
N ARG A 176 -22.35 -2.69 0.39
CA ARG A 176 -22.19 -4.03 -0.25
C ARG A 176 -20.99 -4.89 0.21
N SER A 177 -20.95 -5.31 1.48
CA SER A 177 -21.16 -6.72 1.88
C SER A 177 -21.29 -6.84 3.41
N PRO A 178 -21.95 -7.90 3.92
CA PRO A 178 -22.16 -8.05 5.36
C PRO A 178 -20.89 -8.34 6.17
N TRP A 179 -19.72 -8.62 5.56
CA TRP A 179 -18.52 -8.95 6.36
C TRP A 179 -17.13 -8.63 5.79
N THR A 180 -16.96 -8.02 4.61
CA THR A 180 -15.67 -7.40 4.12
C THR A 180 -15.78 -6.65 2.76
N GLY A 181 -16.97 -6.22 2.35
CA GLY A 181 -17.24 -5.77 0.97
C GLY A 181 -16.86 -4.34 0.57
N CYS A 182 -15.72 -3.80 1.00
CA CYS A 182 -15.28 -2.48 0.53
C CYS A 182 -14.13 -2.53 -0.49
N SER A 183 -13.40 -3.65 -0.58
CA SER A 183 -12.30 -3.76 -1.55
C SER A 183 -12.79 -4.20 -2.93
N GLN A 184 -12.50 -3.39 -3.94
CA GLN A 184 -12.67 -3.75 -5.36
C GLN A 184 -11.38 -4.38 -5.95
N PHE A 185 -10.44 -4.79 -5.09
CA PHE A 185 -9.18 -5.37 -5.53
C PHE A 185 -9.39 -6.75 -6.15
N LEU A 186 -8.94 -6.90 -7.40
CA LEU A 186 -8.92 -8.18 -8.11
C LEU A 186 -7.52 -8.83 -7.97
N PRO A 187 -7.36 -9.88 -7.14
CA PRO A 187 -6.11 -10.62 -7.07
C PRO A 187 -5.88 -11.40 -8.36
N THR A 188 -4.64 -11.43 -8.83
CA THR A 188 -4.22 -12.28 -9.95
C THR A 188 -2.88 -12.91 -9.62
N THR A 189 -2.62 -14.10 -10.17
CA THR A 189 -1.31 -14.76 -10.03
C THR A 189 -0.17 -13.85 -10.50
N GLN A 190 -0.40 -13.07 -11.57
CA GLN A 190 0.58 -12.12 -12.09
C GLN A 190 0.98 -11.06 -11.06
N LYS A 191 0.02 -10.51 -10.30
CA LYS A 191 0.31 -9.53 -9.25
C LYS A 191 1.15 -10.14 -8.12
N ILE A 192 0.85 -11.38 -7.74
CA ILE A 192 1.62 -12.10 -6.71
C ILE A 192 3.05 -12.35 -7.20
N ILE A 193 3.23 -12.83 -8.43
CA ILE A 193 4.55 -13.06 -9.02
C ILE A 193 5.36 -11.75 -9.10
N GLN A 194 4.74 -10.64 -9.48
CA GLN A 194 5.40 -9.33 -9.54
C GLN A 194 5.87 -8.84 -8.16
N PHE A 195 5.24 -9.30 -7.09
CA PHE A 195 5.55 -8.94 -5.71
C PHE A 195 6.40 -9.98 -4.99
N SER A 196 6.46 -11.23 -5.45
CA SER A 196 7.28 -12.27 -4.83
C SER A 196 8.72 -12.21 -5.35
N ASP A 197 9.68 -12.56 -4.51
CA ASP A 197 11.07 -12.75 -4.94
C ASP A 197 11.24 -14.08 -5.69
N GLY A 198 10.31 -15.04 -5.50
CA GLY A 198 10.29 -16.34 -6.17
C GLY A 198 11.47 -17.26 -5.81
N LYS A 199 12.19 -16.96 -4.71
CA LYS A 199 13.39 -17.70 -4.30
C LYS A 199 13.04 -18.63 -3.13
N PRO A 200 13.25 -19.95 -3.26
CA PRO A 200 13.14 -20.87 -2.13
C PRO A 200 14.30 -20.66 -1.14
N PRO A 201 14.17 -21.12 0.12
CA PRO A 201 15.29 -21.13 1.06
C PRO A 201 16.43 -22.03 0.56
N LEU A 202 17.66 -21.60 0.76
CA LEU A 202 18.84 -22.45 0.53
C LEU A 202 18.92 -23.55 1.59
N PRO A 203 19.57 -24.69 1.30
CA PRO A 203 19.72 -25.78 2.29
C PRO A 203 20.40 -25.37 3.60
N THR A 204 21.20 -24.30 3.57
CA THR A 204 21.91 -23.73 4.73
C THR A 204 21.12 -22.64 5.45
N ASP A 205 20.02 -22.15 4.86
CA ASP A 205 19.28 -21.01 5.40
C ASP A 205 18.54 -21.41 6.67
N ARG A 206 18.62 -20.53 7.67
CA ARG A 206 17.78 -20.64 8.85
C ARG A 206 16.42 -19.99 8.59
N VAL A 207 15.38 -20.81 8.49
CA VAL A 207 13.99 -20.37 8.26
C VAL A 207 13.35 -19.89 9.56
N VAL A 208 12.87 -18.64 9.51
CA VAL A 208 12.11 -17.98 10.57
C VAL A 208 10.67 -17.85 10.12
N TYR A 209 9.73 -18.21 10.99
CA TYR A 209 8.30 -18.05 10.75
C TYR A 209 7.70 -17.05 11.74
N VAL A 210 6.88 -16.13 11.23
CA VAL A 210 6.05 -15.22 12.03
C VAL A 210 4.63 -15.27 11.49
N ALA A 211 3.62 -15.03 12.32
CA ALA A 211 2.23 -15.05 11.88
C ALA A 211 1.40 -13.91 12.49
N GLY A 212 0.34 -13.49 11.81
CA GLY A 212 -0.55 -12.45 12.32
C GLY A 212 -1.56 -11.92 11.31
N ALA A 213 -2.24 -10.82 11.68
CA ALA A 213 -3.09 -10.07 10.77
C ALA A 213 -2.26 -9.35 9.70
N PHE A 214 -1.26 -8.55 10.10
CA PHE A 214 -0.57 -7.60 9.23
C PHE A 214 -1.52 -6.68 8.47
N ASP A 215 -2.60 -6.27 9.14
CA ASP A 215 -3.60 -5.33 8.61
C ASP A 215 -3.09 -3.89 8.69
N LEU A 216 -3.37 -3.10 7.65
CA LEU A 216 -2.78 -1.77 7.43
C LEU A 216 -1.25 -1.76 7.67
N PHE A 217 -0.50 -2.61 6.97
CA PHE A 217 0.94 -2.80 7.16
C PHE A 217 1.70 -1.49 7.43
N HIS A 218 2.38 -1.39 8.57
CA HIS A 218 2.82 -0.13 9.18
C HIS A 218 4.17 -0.28 9.92
N VAL A 219 4.72 0.84 10.42
CA VAL A 219 6.05 0.89 11.08
C VAL A 219 6.22 -0.10 12.24
N GLY A 220 5.16 -0.36 13.02
CA GLY A 220 5.20 -1.40 14.06
C GLY A 220 5.49 -2.81 13.51
N HIS A 221 4.85 -3.19 12.40
CA HIS A 221 5.14 -4.45 11.71
C HIS A 221 6.55 -4.45 11.12
N LEU A 222 6.98 -3.32 10.57
CA LEU A 222 8.31 -3.16 9.99
C LEU A 222 9.41 -3.42 11.03
N ASP A 223 9.31 -2.78 12.19
CA ASP A 223 10.31 -2.88 13.27
C ASP A 223 10.36 -4.29 13.86
N PHE A 224 9.20 -4.95 13.94
CA PHE A 224 9.12 -6.36 14.28
C PHE A 224 9.81 -7.25 13.23
N LEU A 225 9.49 -7.08 11.94
CA LEU A 225 10.03 -7.90 10.86
C LEU A 225 11.53 -7.69 10.66
N GLU A 226 12.04 -6.47 10.83
CA GLU A 226 13.48 -6.21 10.79
C GLU A 226 14.22 -7.03 11.85
N LYS A 227 13.69 -7.06 13.09
CA LYS A 227 14.27 -7.85 14.18
C LYS A 227 14.07 -9.34 13.98
N ALA A 228 12.91 -9.77 13.47
CA ALA A 228 12.64 -11.17 13.14
C ALA A 228 13.59 -11.69 12.06
N ARG A 229 13.88 -10.87 11.04
CA ARG A 229 14.83 -11.20 9.97
C ARG A 229 16.26 -11.36 10.48
N LYS A 230 16.62 -10.81 11.65
CA LYS A 230 17.94 -11.02 12.29
C LYS A 230 18.05 -12.40 12.98
N LEU A 231 16.94 -13.15 13.11
CA LEU A 231 16.95 -14.49 13.74
C LEU A 231 17.32 -15.62 12.77
N GLY A 232 17.38 -15.34 11.46
CA GLY A 232 17.71 -16.33 10.43
C GLY A 232 17.78 -15.71 9.03
N ASP A 233 17.96 -16.54 8.02
CA ASP A 233 18.30 -16.11 6.65
C ASP A 233 17.07 -16.00 5.74
N TYR A 234 15.98 -16.67 6.09
CA TYR A 234 14.77 -16.73 5.30
C TYR A 234 13.54 -16.47 6.17
N LEU A 235 12.81 -15.38 5.92
CA LEU A 235 11.67 -14.98 6.75
C LEU A 235 10.34 -15.26 6.03
N ILE A 236 9.57 -16.19 6.61
CA ILE A 236 8.22 -16.54 6.16
C ILE A 236 7.20 -15.82 7.04
N VAL A 237 6.25 -15.12 6.42
CA VAL A 237 5.16 -14.43 7.10
C VAL A 237 3.83 -15.13 6.83
N GLY A 238 3.23 -15.73 7.84
CA GLY A 238 1.89 -16.31 7.79
C GLY A 238 0.79 -15.27 7.97
N LEU A 239 -0.11 -15.16 6.99
CA LEU A 239 -1.24 -14.25 7.03
C LEU A 239 -2.52 -15.01 7.36
N HIS A 240 -3.11 -14.69 8.52
CA HIS A 240 -4.42 -15.23 8.92
C HIS A 240 -5.50 -14.82 7.92
N THR A 241 -6.53 -15.67 7.74
CA THR A 241 -7.69 -15.36 6.91
C THR A 241 -8.53 -14.24 7.50
N ASP A 242 -9.33 -13.54 6.68
CA ASP A 242 -10.18 -12.44 7.16
C ASP A 242 -11.17 -12.87 8.26
N PRO A 243 -11.85 -14.03 8.16
CA PRO A 243 -12.68 -14.53 9.27
C PRO A 243 -11.90 -14.78 10.56
N ALA A 244 -10.68 -15.33 10.46
CA ALA A 244 -9.85 -15.55 11.63
C ALA A 244 -9.42 -14.23 12.27
N VAL A 245 -9.02 -13.23 11.47
CA VAL A 245 -8.66 -11.89 11.96
C VAL A 245 -9.83 -11.25 12.69
N ASN A 246 -11.02 -11.24 12.10
CA ASN A 246 -12.18 -10.67 12.75
C ASN A 246 -12.55 -11.41 14.05
N ARG A 247 -12.42 -12.74 14.11
CA ARG A 247 -12.75 -13.49 15.32
C ARG A 247 -11.99 -12.97 16.55
N TYR A 248 -10.71 -12.63 16.43
CA TYR A 248 -9.89 -12.15 17.55
C TYR A 248 -9.75 -10.61 17.64
N LYS A 249 -10.09 -9.85 16.60
CA LYS A 249 -10.08 -8.37 16.61
C LYS A 249 -11.47 -7.74 16.75
N GLY A 250 -12.51 -8.42 16.29
CA GLY A 250 -13.89 -7.96 16.23
C GLY A 250 -14.16 -6.87 15.19
N SER A 251 -15.34 -6.24 15.32
CA SER A 251 -15.79 -5.10 14.50
C SER A 251 -15.75 -5.40 13.00
N ASN A 252 -15.31 -4.45 12.16
CA ASN A 252 -15.10 -4.70 10.73
C ASN A 252 -13.61 -4.90 10.39
N TYR A 253 -12.82 -5.45 11.31
CA TYR A 253 -11.46 -5.87 10.99
C TYR A 253 -11.47 -7.20 10.20
N PRO A 254 -10.52 -7.43 9.29
CA PRO A 254 -9.46 -6.51 8.88
C PRO A 254 -9.96 -5.42 7.92
N ILE A 255 -9.30 -4.27 7.92
CA ILE A 255 -9.53 -3.16 7.00
C ILE A 255 -9.09 -3.52 5.57
N MET A 256 -7.97 -4.21 5.46
CA MET A 256 -7.45 -4.78 4.22
C MET A 256 -7.72 -6.27 4.18
N ASN A 257 -8.32 -6.75 3.10
CA ASN A 257 -8.58 -8.18 2.93
C ASN A 257 -7.28 -8.99 2.80
N LEU A 258 -7.38 -10.30 2.86
CA LEU A 258 -6.22 -11.20 2.80
C LEU A 258 -5.30 -10.91 1.60
N HIS A 259 -5.86 -10.70 0.42
CA HIS A 259 -5.07 -10.49 -0.79
C HIS A 259 -4.37 -9.12 -0.81
N GLU A 260 -5.01 -8.07 -0.29
CA GLU A 260 -4.40 -6.75 -0.12
C GLU A 260 -3.24 -6.82 0.89
N ARG A 261 -3.41 -7.57 1.99
CA ARG A 261 -2.37 -7.79 3.01
C ARG A 261 -1.18 -8.58 2.46
N VAL A 262 -1.43 -9.61 1.65
CA VAL A 262 -0.38 -10.38 0.95
C VAL A 262 0.54 -9.45 0.17
N LEU A 263 -0.01 -8.58 -0.69
CA LEU A 263 0.81 -7.67 -1.47
C LEU A 263 1.54 -6.63 -0.61
N SER A 264 0.91 -6.20 0.47
CA SER A 264 1.50 -5.21 1.39
C SER A 264 2.71 -5.78 2.12
N VAL A 265 2.64 -7.05 2.55
CA VAL A 265 3.74 -7.76 3.20
C VAL A 265 4.86 -8.14 2.22
N LEU A 266 4.52 -8.65 1.03
CA LEU A 266 5.51 -9.03 0.00
C LEU A 266 6.36 -7.84 -0.51
N ALA A 267 5.88 -6.60 -0.35
CA ALA A 267 6.63 -5.40 -0.68
C ALA A 267 7.80 -5.10 0.27
N CYS A 268 7.77 -5.67 1.48
CA CYS A 268 8.78 -5.43 2.51
C CYS A 268 10.07 -6.20 2.21
N ARG A 269 11.22 -5.51 2.23
CA ARG A 269 12.55 -6.11 1.95
C ARG A 269 13.00 -7.19 2.92
N TYR A 270 12.41 -7.23 4.11
CA TYR A 270 12.76 -8.23 5.12
C TYR A 270 12.04 -9.57 4.91
N VAL A 271 10.98 -9.59 4.09
CA VAL A 271 10.12 -10.76 3.90
C VAL A 271 10.56 -11.55 2.68
N SER A 272 10.76 -12.85 2.86
CA SER A 272 11.16 -13.78 1.80
C SER A 272 9.97 -14.49 1.17
N GLU A 273 8.99 -14.90 1.99
CA GLU A 273 7.81 -15.63 1.54
C GLU A 273 6.58 -15.34 2.41
N VAL A 274 5.39 -15.54 1.84
CA VAL A 274 4.11 -15.38 2.54
C VAL A 274 3.27 -16.66 2.47
N VAL A 275 2.79 -17.13 3.62
CA VAL A 275 1.75 -18.17 3.66
C VAL A 275 0.38 -17.49 3.61
N ILE A 276 -0.28 -17.62 2.46
CA ILE A 276 -1.61 -17.03 2.21
C ILE A 276 -2.68 -17.88 2.90
N GLY A 277 -3.34 -17.33 3.92
CA GLY A 277 -4.36 -18.07 4.68
C GLY A 277 -3.75 -19.05 5.68
N ALA A 278 -2.71 -18.62 6.38
CA ALA A 278 -2.06 -19.41 7.41
C ALA A 278 -3.04 -19.79 8.55
N PRO A 279 -2.91 -21.00 9.12
CA PRO A 279 -3.69 -21.40 10.28
C PRO A 279 -3.34 -20.53 11.49
N TYR A 280 -4.31 -20.32 12.38
CA TYR A 280 -4.13 -19.49 13.57
C TYR A 280 -3.10 -20.08 14.54
N SER A 281 -3.16 -21.40 14.76
CA SER A 281 -2.20 -22.13 15.60
C SER A 281 -1.03 -22.64 14.75
N VAL A 282 0.18 -22.50 15.27
CA VAL A 282 1.40 -22.97 14.62
C VAL A 282 1.56 -24.47 14.89
N THR A 283 1.22 -25.30 13.91
CA THR A 283 1.22 -26.76 14.02
C THR A 283 2.56 -27.39 13.65
N ALA A 284 2.76 -28.65 14.07
CA ALA A 284 3.89 -29.47 13.64
C ALA A 284 3.98 -29.61 12.12
N ASP A 285 2.84 -29.84 11.46
CA ASP A 285 2.76 -29.99 10.01
C ASP A 285 3.23 -28.73 9.27
N LEU A 286 2.81 -27.54 9.74
CA LEU A 286 3.27 -26.28 9.16
C LEU A 286 4.78 -26.12 9.32
N MET A 287 5.29 -26.37 10.52
CA MET A 287 6.72 -26.24 10.80
C MET A 287 7.57 -27.25 10.01
N ASP A 288 7.12 -28.50 9.85
CA ASP A 288 7.83 -29.48 9.04
C ASP A 288 7.72 -29.19 7.55
N HIS A 289 6.57 -28.75 7.05
CA HIS A 289 6.37 -28.40 5.64
C HIS A 289 7.33 -27.30 5.19
N PHE A 290 7.45 -26.22 5.97
CA PHE A 290 8.33 -25.09 5.67
C PHE A 290 9.73 -25.22 6.30
N LYS A 291 10.04 -26.36 6.94
CA LYS A 291 11.31 -26.62 7.63
C LYS A 291 11.70 -25.50 8.61
N VAL A 292 10.73 -24.99 9.37
CA VAL A 292 10.89 -23.86 10.30
C VAL A 292 11.82 -24.22 11.47
N GLN A 293 12.86 -23.41 11.67
CA GLN A 293 13.79 -23.53 12.81
C GLN A 293 13.49 -22.54 13.93
N VAL A 294 12.84 -21.41 13.64
CA VAL A 294 12.46 -20.41 14.65
C VAL A 294 11.05 -19.90 14.38
N VAL A 295 10.22 -19.85 15.42
CA VAL A 295 8.93 -19.15 15.38
C VAL A 295 9.06 -17.90 16.22
N ALA A 296 8.71 -16.74 15.68
CA ALA A 296 8.77 -15.49 16.40
C ALA A 296 7.42 -14.77 16.46
N HIS A 297 7.17 -14.11 17.58
CA HIS A 297 6.01 -13.24 17.78
C HIS A 297 6.43 -11.96 18.49
N GLY A 298 5.68 -10.88 18.26
CA GLY A 298 5.88 -9.62 18.95
C GLY A 298 5.58 -9.72 20.46
N SER A 299 5.82 -8.63 21.19
CA SER A 299 5.37 -8.47 22.58
C SER A 299 3.88 -8.16 22.73
N THR A 300 3.12 -8.15 21.63
CA THR A 300 1.67 -7.93 21.67
C THR A 300 0.94 -9.13 22.29
N PRO A 301 -0.23 -8.91 22.92
CA PRO A 301 -1.04 -10.00 23.44
C PRO A 301 -1.40 -11.03 22.36
N VAL A 302 -1.37 -12.31 22.73
CA VAL A 302 -1.77 -13.43 21.89
C VAL A 302 -3.13 -13.91 22.37
N ALA A 303 -4.14 -13.88 21.50
CA ALA A 303 -5.44 -14.45 21.82
C ALA A 303 -5.39 -15.99 21.75
N PRO A 304 -6.19 -16.71 22.55
CA PRO A 304 -6.28 -18.16 22.44
C PRO A 304 -6.93 -18.57 21.11
N ASP A 305 -6.69 -19.82 20.70
CA ASP A 305 -7.37 -20.44 19.58
C ASP A 305 -8.85 -20.74 19.90
N GLU A 306 -9.60 -21.30 18.93
CA GLU A 306 -11.02 -21.62 19.10
C GLU A 306 -11.29 -22.64 20.23
N ALA A 307 -10.29 -23.43 20.60
CA ALA A 307 -10.35 -24.40 21.68
C ALA A 307 -9.80 -23.85 23.01
N GLY A 308 -9.50 -22.54 23.08
CA GLY A 308 -8.97 -21.89 24.27
C GLY A 308 -7.47 -22.12 24.51
N ARG A 309 -6.74 -22.68 23.53
CA ARG A 309 -5.32 -23.04 23.66
C ARG A 309 -4.41 -21.93 23.17
N ASP A 310 -3.18 -21.93 23.67
CA ASP A 310 -2.12 -21.06 23.16
C ASP A 310 -1.76 -21.46 21.70
N PRO A 311 -1.93 -20.58 20.70
CA PRO A 311 -1.62 -20.89 19.30
C PRO A 311 -0.13 -21.16 19.06
N TYR A 312 0.75 -20.80 20.00
CA TYR A 312 2.19 -21.07 19.97
C TYR A 312 2.62 -22.18 20.93
N LEU A 313 1.69 -23.01 21.44
CA LEU A 313 2.01 -24.09 22.38
C LEU A 313 3.09 -25.03 21.84
N TYR A 314 2.88 -25.59 20.65
CA TYR A 314 3.83 -26.54 20.04
C TYR A 314 5.25 -25.96 19.85
N PRO A 315 5.45 -24.78 19.21
CA PRO A 315 6.79 -24.22 19.08
C PRO A 315 7.45 -23.86 20.42
N LYS A 316 6.66 -23.59 21.47
CA LYS A 316 7.18 -23.39 22.84
C LYS A 316 7.67 -24.72 23.44
N GLU A 317 6.91 -25.80 23.31
CA GLU A 317 7.26 -27.13 23.81
C GLU A 317 8.58 -27.66 23.21
N ILE A 318 8.82 -27.40 21.94
CA ILE A 318 10.06 -27.82 21.25
C ILE A 318 11.19 -26.77 21.31
N GLY A 319 11.03 -25.71 22.12
CA GLY A 319 12.07 -24.70 22.35
C GLY A 319 12.41 -23.83 21.13
N LYS A 320 11.52 -23.73 20.15
CA LYS A 320 11.73 -22.94 18.91
C LYS A 320 11.02 -21.58 18.91
N PHE A 321 10.23 -21.27 19.93
CA PHE A 321 9.51 -19.99 20.06
C PHE A 321 10.40 -18.88 20.63
N LYS A 322 10.32 -17.68 20.04
CA LYS A 322 11.00 -16.46 20.52
C LYS A 322 10.05 -15.25 20.53
N THR A 323 10.04 -14.52 21.64
CA THR A 323 9.39 -13.21 21.72
C THR A 323 10.37 -12.13 21.24
N ILE A 324 9.88 -11.19 20.42
CA ILE A 324 10.64 -10.04 19.93
C ILE A 324 9.94 -8.76 20.36
N GLU A 325 10.67 -7.85 20.99
CA GLU A 325 10.19 -6.49 21.21
C GLU A 325 10.51 -5.64 19.99
N SER A 326 9.49 -5.14 19.28
CA SER A 326 9.67 -4.21 18.15
C SER A 326 10.32 -2.90 18.58
N GLY A 327 10.07 -2.46 19.82
CA GLY A 327 10.40 -1.09 20.28
C GLY A 327 9.46 -0.04 19.69
N ASN A 328 8.34 -0.47 19.11
CA ASN A 328 7.35 0.37 18.47
C ASN A 328 5.96 -0.05 18.94
N ASP A 329 5.19 0.93 19.41
CA ASP A 329 3.88 0.71 20.01
C ASP A 329 2.72 0.93 19.01
N MET A 330 3.03 1.18 17.73
CA MET A 330 2.04 1.36 16.66
C MET A 330 1.23 0.09 16.44
N THR A 331 -0.10 0.23 16.43
CA THR A 331 -1.04 -0.83 16.06
C THR A 331 -2.08 -0.30 15.07
N THR A 332 -2.78 -1.23 14.40
CA THR A 332 -3.90 -0.90 13.52
C THR A 332 -4.95 -0.05 14.24
N GLU A 333 -5.23 -0.33 15.51
CA GLU A 333 -6.17 0.45 16.33
C GLU A 333 -5.69 1.90 16.54
N LYS A 334 -4.39 2.11 16.84
CA LYS A 334 -3.84 3.46 16.97
C LYS A 334 -3.87 4.26 15.68
N ILE A 335 -3.69 3.60 14.53
CA ILE A 335 -3.83 4.25 13.22
C ILE A 335 -5.27 4.72 13.01
N VAL A 336 -6.23 3.84 13.31
CA VAL A 336 -7.65 4.18 13.26
C VAL A 336 -7.96 5.35 14.22
N GLU A 337 -7.46 5.32 15.45
CA GLU A 337 -7.62 6.42 16.41
C GLU A 337 -7.01 7.75 15.92
N ARG A 338 -5.83 7.73 15.28
CA ARG A 338 -5.22 8.94 14.68
C ARG A 338 -6.14 9.55 13.63
N ILE A 339 -6.78 8.70 12.81
CA ILE A 339 -7.74 9.14 11.79
C ILE A 339 -9.03 9.67 12.43
N ILE A 340 -9.51 9.03 13.49
CA ILE A 340 -10.73 9.47 14.20
C ILE A 340 -10.52 10.81 14.90
N ARG A 341 -9.37 11.01 15.55
CA ARG A 341 -9.05 12.28 16.25
C ARG A 341 -9.09 13.48 15.31
N ASN A 342 -8.66 13.30 14.06
CA ASN A 342 -8.66 14.35 13.04
C ASN A 342 -9.77 14.14 12.00
N ARG A 343 -10.89 13.49 12.40
CA ARG A 343 -11.96 13.08 11.50
C ARG A 343 -12.47 14.22 10.62
N LEU A 344 -12.76 15.38 11.21
CA LEU A 344 -13.29 16.54 10.47
C LEU A 344 -12.33 17.00 9.37
N GLU A 345 -11.02 17.01 9.66
CA GLU A 345 -10.00 17.41 8.69
C GLU A 345 -9.86 16.37 7.57
N PHE A 346 -9.91 15.08 7.89
CA PHE A 346 -9.82 14.01 6.90
C PHE A 346 -11.08 13.90 6.04
N GLU A 347 -12.27 14.10 6.61
CA GLU A 347 -13.53 14.19 5.87
C GLU A 347 -13.51 15.39 4.92
N ALA A 348 -13.14 16.58 5.39
CA ALA A 348 -13.01 17.77 4.56
C ALA A 348 -12.00 17.58 3.42
N ARG A 349 -10.85 16.96 3.72
CA ARG A 349 -9.82 16.63 2.73
C ARG A 349 -10.34 15.66 1.66
N ASN A 350 -11.01 14.58 2.07
CA ASN A 350 -11.54 13.57 1.15
C ASN A 350 -12.62 14.18 0.25
N LEU A 351 -13.54 14.97 0.80
CA LEU A 351 -14.56 15.70 0.04
C LEU A 351 -13.95 16.65 -0.99
N LYS A 352 -12.90 17.41 -0.62
CA LYS A 352 -12.19 18.31 -1.54
C LYS A 352 -11.54 17.53 -2.69
N LYS A 353 -10.96 16.37 -2.41
CA LYS A 353 -10.34 15.51 -3.41
C LYS A 353 -11.37 14.90 -4.36
N GLU A 354 -12.45 14.33 -3.82
CA GLU A 354 -13.55 13.75 -4.61
C GLU A 354 -14.20 14.80 -5.52
N LYS A 355 -14.42 16.02 -5.01
CA LYS A 355 -14.93 17.13 -5.82
C LYS A 355 -13.99 17.45 -6.99
N LYS A 356 -12.68 17.56 -6.74
CA LYS A 356 -11.67 17.82 -7.77
C LYS A 356 -11.66 16.70 -8.83
N GLU A 357 -11.71 15.44 -8.40
CA GLU A 357 -11.75 14.28 -9.30
C GLU A 357 -13.03 14.26 -10.16
N MET A 358 -14.21 14.54 -9.57
CA MET A 358 -15.47 14.63 -10.32
C MET A 358 -15.49 15.77 -11.35
N GLU A 359 -14.98 16.96 -10.98
CA GLU A 359 -14.86 18.10 -11.90
C GLU A 359 -13.94 17.76 -13.08
N LEU A 360 -12.84 17.05 -12.81
CA LEU A 360 -11.91 16.56 -13.82
C LEU A 360 -12.53 15.54 -14.77
N ILE A 361 -13.26 14.55 -14.24
CA ILE A 361 -13.96 13.54 -15.06
C ILE A 361 -14.95 14.24 -16.00
N LYS A 362 -15.75 15.18 -15.49
CA LYS A 362 -16.69 15.96 -16.32
C LYS A 362 -15.97 16.77 -17.40
N ALA A 363 -14.85 17.40 -17.07
CA ALA A 363 -14.05 18.15 -18.04
C ALA A 363 -13.43 17.25 -19.13
N MET A 364 -12.98 16.05 -18.76
CA MET A 364 -12.48 15.06 -19.71
C MET A 364 -13.58 14.52 -20.62
N GLU A 365 -14.76 14.20 -20.07
CA GLU A 365 -15.93 13.78 -20.84
C GLU A 365 -16.36 14.87 -21.82
N ALA A 366 -16.39 16.13 -21.40
CA ALA A 366 -16.69 17.27 -22.26
C ALA A 366 -15.67 17.40 -23.41
N LYS A 367 -14.36 17.32 -23.13
CA LYS A 367 -13.32 17.31 -24.17
C LYS A 367 -13.46 16.13 -25.13
N LYS A 368 -13.82 14.95 -24.61
CA LYS A 368 -14.04 13.76 -25.43
C LYS A 368 -15.26 13.92 -26.34
N MET A 369 -16.35 14.52 -25.84
CA MET A 369 -17.52 14.85 -26.67
C MET A 369 -17.18 15.88 -27.76
N VAL A 370 -16.40 16.92 -27.45
CA VAL A 370 -15.93 17.90 -28.45
C VAL A 370 -15.07 17.22 -29.51
N LEU A 371 -14.12 16.36 -29.12
CA LEU A 371 -13.28 15.62 -30.05
C LEU A 371 -14.10 14.67 -30.95
N VAL A 372 -15.09 13.98 -30.38
CA VAL A 372 -16.01 13.12 -31.14
C VAL A 372 -16.83 13.97 -32.11
N MET A 373 -17.35 15.13 -31.70
CA MET A 373 -18.03 16.07 -32.61
C MET A 373 -17.11 16.56 -33.72
N GLU A 374 -15.86 16.93 -33.43
CA GLU A 374 -14.89 17.34 -34.45
C GLU A 374 -14.56 16.22 -35.44
N ILE A 375 -14.42 14.98 -34.98
CA ILE A 375 -14.21 13.82 -35.85
C ILE A 375 -15.44 13.60 -36.74
N LEU A 376 -16.65 13.68 -36.19
CA LEU A 376 -17.90 13.56 -36.94
C LEU A 376 -18.08 14.69 -37.96
N LEU A 377 -17.63 15.91 -37.64
CA LEU A 377 -17.63 17.06 -38.56
C LEU A 377 -16.56 16.95 -39.66
N LYS A 378 -15.40 16.35 -39.37
CA LYS A 378 -14.30 16.12 -40.33
C LYS A 378 -14.53 14.90 -41.24
N PHE A 379 -15.37 13.96 -40.82
CA PHE A 379 -15.82 12.81 -41.62
C PHE A 379 -17.33 12.88 -41.82
N PRO A 380 -17.85 13.78 -42.67
CA PRO A 380 -19.24 13.70 -43.08
C PRO A 380 -19.43 12.33 -43.75
N LEU A 381 -20.35 11.53 -43.19
CA LEU A 381 -20.77 10.23 -43.73
C LEU A 381 -21.05 10.40 -45.23
N LYS A 382 -20.13 9.95 -46.09
CA LYS A 382 -20.39 9.70 -47.51
C LYS A 382 -21.24 8.44 -47.66
N TYR A 383 -22.42 8.44 -47.07
CA TYR A 383 -23.42 7.40 -47.27
C TYR A 383 -24.81 8.01 -47.26
N ALA A 384 -25.14 8.70 -48.34
CA ALA A 384 -26.52 9.01 -48.73
C ALA A 384 -26.56 9.32 -50.24
N ALA A 385 -26.41 8.28 -51.07
CA ALA A 385 -27.02 8.17 -52.40
C ALA A 385 -26.47 6.91 -53.11
N ARG A 386 -27.24 5.83 -53.07
CA ARG A 386 -27.50 4.94 -54.21
C ARG A 386 -28.68 4.03 -53.91
#